data_AF-A0A6P0CJ78-F1
#
_entry.id   AF-A0A6P0CJ78-F1
#
_cell.length_a   1.000
_cell.length_b   1.000
_cell.length_c   1.000
_cell.angle_alpha   90.00
_cell.angle_beta   90.00
_cell.angle_gamma   90.00
#
_symmetry.space_group_name_H-M   'P 1'
#
loop_
_entity.id
_entity.type
_entity.pdbx_description
1 polymer ?
#
loop_
_entity_poly.entity_id
_entity_poly.type
_entity_poly.pdbx_seq_one_letter_code
_entity_poly.pdbx_strand_id
1 'polypeptide(L)'
;MKVTLQTLVDLQSELLWLTSLSFVLCILFIVLAKRTSLLTGRPQDLTAVQAMHDAPTPRIGGIAIFSAFALSGVFAPTELSQPYRDFILATSFLFCVGLLEDLGIHISPWKRLLACVIASLLVIWLLGVWLPRLGIPGIDSRMGLWFIGVPVTLLITAGVANGFNLIDGVNGLASGTSLVAALAFAAIAHQAAYPHMVSLALMLAAGIFGFFLLNFPFGLVFLGDAGAYTIGFVLSWFGISILLNAPDASPWAIFLTVFWPIADTLLAMVRRRRRVQGSMVPDRLHVHQLVMRALEIYILGRRRRRFANPLSTVLLAPFVIAPPLVGVLLWDQNRLAFGAVVVFFGLFFGSYIAAFRILPGLTRISGKLKE
;
A
#
# COMPACT_ATOMS: atom_id res chain seq x y z
N MET A 1 18.65 -24.89 -7.10
CA MET A 1 18.00 -24.80 -8.43
C MET A 1 18.86 -23.91 -9.32
N LYS A 2 19.38 -24.41 -10.46
CA LYS A 2 20.19 -23.57 -11.37
C LYS A 2 19.23 -22.69 -12.18
N VAL A 3 19.13 -21.41 -11.82
CA VAL A 3 18.48 -20.40 -12.68
C VAL A 3 19.32 -20.30 -13.95
N THR A 4 18.70 -20.49 -15.11
CA THR A 4 19.42 -20.37 -16.38
C THR A 4 19.58 -18.91 -16.75
N LEU A 5 20.66 -18.57 -17.47
CA LEU A 5 20.89 -17.21 -17.97
C LEU A 5 19.69 -16.71 -18.79
N GLN A 6 19.07 -17.59 -19.57
CA GLN A 6 17.89 -17.29 -20.37
C GLN A 6 16.71 -16.82 -19.49
N THR A 7 16.43 -17.53 -18.39
CA THR A 7 15.35 -17.15 -17.47
C THR A 7 15.55 -15.77 -16.84
N LEU A 8 16.80 -15.37 -16.60
CA LEU A 8 17.10 -14.02 -16.10
C LEU A 8 16.90 -12.95 -17.19
N VAL A 9 17.30 -13.24 -18.42
CA VAL A 9 17.10 -12.33 -19.57
C VAL A 9 15.61 -12.13 -19.85
N ASP A 10 14.83 -13.22 -19.84
CA ASP A 10 13.39 -13.16 -20.06
C ASP A 10 12.72 -12.30 -18.98
N LEU A 11 13.00 -12.57 -17.70
CA LEU A 11 12.48 -11.77 -16.59
C LEU A 11 12.88 -10.30 -16.71
N GLN A 12 14.13 -9.98 -17.04
CA GLN A 12 14.56 -8.59 -17.26
C GLN A 12 13.73 -7.90 -18.34
N SER A 13 13.45 -8.59 -19.46
CA SER A 13 12.65 -8.05 -20.55
C SER A 13 11.20 -7.78 -20.11
N GLU A 14 10.60 -8.70 -19.34
CA GLU A 14 9.25 -8.57 -18.80
C GLU A 14 9.15 -7.36 -17.87
N LEU A 15 10.10 -7.20 -16.94
CA LEU A 15 10.13 -6.05 -16.03
C LEU A 15 10.21 -4.73 -16.80
N LEU A 16 11.04 -4.66 -17.85
CA LEU A 16 11.14 -3.48 -18.70
C LEU A 16 9.83 -3.17 -19.42
N TRP A 17 9.13 -4.18 -19.94
CA TRP A 17 7.81 -4.00 -20.56
C TRP A 17 6.78 -3.43 -19.58
N LEU A 18 6.71 -3.98 -18.37
CA LEU A 18 5.76 -3.56 -17.35
C LEU A 18 6.04 -2.15 -16.82
N THR A 19 7.31 -1.82 -16.56
CA THR A 19 7.71 -0.46 -16.20
C THR A 19 7.41 0.53 -17.32
N SER A 20 7.75 0.19 -18.56
CA SER A 20 7.52 1.06 -19.73
C SER A 20 6.03 1.30 -19.96
N LEU A 21 5.19 0.26 -19.86
CA LEU A 21 3.74 0.40 -20.00
C LEU A 21 3.17 1.36 -18.95
N SER A 22 3.50 1.15 -17.67
CA SER A 22 3.01 2.00 -16.58
C SER A 22 3.48 3.46 -16.75
N PHE A 23 4.75 3.66 -17.11
CA PHE A 23 5.33 4.99 -17.35
C PHE A 23 4.66 5.71 -18.54
N VAL A 24 4.52 5.03 -19.68
CA VAL A 24 3.91 5.60 -20.89
C VAL A 24 2.43 5.93 -20.68
N LEU A 25 1.67 5.07 -20.01
CA LEU A 25 0.27 5.35 -19.67
C LEU A 25 0.16 6.56 -18.74
N CYS A 26 1.04 6.69 -17.75
CA CYS A 26 1.08 7.89 -16.91
C CYS A 26 1.37 9.16 -17.71
N ILE A 27 2.33 9.15 -18.65
CA ILE A 27 2.58 10.29 -19.55
C ILE A 27 1.33 10.62 -20.36
N LEU A 28 0.70 9.60 -20.94
CA LEU A 28 -0.53 9.78 -21.71
C LEU A 28 -1.62 10.45 -20.87
N PHE A 29 -1.83 9.99 -19.63
CA PHE A 29 -2.80 10.58 -18.72
C PHE A 29 -2.45 12.01 -18.31
N ILE A 30 -1.18 12.32 -18.06
CA ILE A 30 -0.73 13.69 -17.77
C ILE A 30 -1.02 14.61 -18.96
N VAL A 31 -0.78 14.16 -20.19
CA VAL A 31 -1.06 14.93 -21.41
C VAL A 31 -2.57 15.08 -21.63
N LEU A 32 -3.35 14.01 -21.45
CA LEU A 32 -4.78 14.01 -21.68
C LEU A 32 -5.54 14.84 -20.63
N ALA A 33 -5.08 14.84 -19.38
CA ALA A 33 -5.64 15.66 -18.31
C ALA A 33 -5.58 17.16 -18.61
N LYS A 34 -4.60 17.62 -19.40
CA LYS A 34 -4.55 19.03 -19.87
C LYS A 34 -5.64 19.36 -20.88
N ARG A 35 -6.27 18.36 -21.49
CA ARG A 35 -7.28 18.52 -22.55
C ARG A 35 -8.70 18.22 -22.09
N THR A 36 -8.88 17.51 -20.97
CA THR A 36 -10.20 17.10 -20.48
C THR A 36 -10.38 17.43 -19.00
N SER A 37 -11.48 18.13 -18.68
CA SER A 37 -11.85 18.50 -17.30
C SER A 37 -12.17 17.30 -16.40
N LEU A 38 -12.55 16.17 -17.00
CA LEU A 38 -12.84 14.91 -16.32
C LEU A 38 -11.60 14.30 -15.65
N LEU A 39 -10.40 14.54 -16.21
CA LEU A 39 -9.16 13.91 -15.74
C LEU A 39 -8.26 14.87 -14.97
N THR A 40 -8.56 16.18 -14.93
CA THR A 40 -7.68 17.20 -14.37
C THR A 40 -7.55 17.13 -12.85
N GLY A 41 -8.35 16.30 -12.17
CA GLY A 41 -8.51 16.33 -10.72
C GLY A 41 -9.50 17.42 -10.30
N ARG A 42 -10.15 17.24 -9.14
CA ARG A 42 -11.28 18.08 -8.74
C ARG A 42 -10.83 19.31 -7.94
N PRO A 43 -11.41 20.49 -8.16
CA PRO A 43 -11.15 21.65 -7.31
C PRO A 43 -11.50 21.38 -5.83
N GLN A 44 -12.49 20.52 -5.56
CA GLN A 44 -12.85 20.11 -4.20
C GLN A 44 -11.76 19.29 -3.51
N ASP A 45 -10.86 18.64 -4.25
CA ASP A 45 -9.76 17.87 -3.67
C ASP A 45 -8.72 18.79 -3.02
N LEU A 46 -8.61 20.04 -3.49
CA LEU A 46 -7.71 21.05 -2.91
C LEU A 46 -8.21 21.57 -1.55
N THR A 47 -9.52 21.49 -1.30
CA THR A 47 -10.13 21.94 -0.04
C THR A 47 -10.36 20.82 0.96
N ALA A 48 -10.09 19.57 0.57
CA ALA A 48 -10.28 18.41 1.43
C ALA A 48 -9.47 18.49 2.73
N VAL A 49 -10.01 17.86 3.79
CA VAL A 49 -9.34 17.78 5.09
C VAL A 49 -7.97 17.11 4.94
N GLN A 50 -7.72 16.24 3.97
CA GLN A 50 -6.43 15.57 3.84
C GLN A 50 -5.54 16.15 2.72
N ALA A 51 -5.93 17.27 2.11
CA ALA A 51 -5.22 17.86 0.97
C ALA A 51 -3.81 18.37 1.31
N MET A 52 -2.80 17.85 0.59
CA MET A 52 -1.38 18.21 0.73
C MET A 52 -0.78 18.81 -0.56
N HIS A 53 -1.62 19.19 -1.52
CA HIS A 53 -1.22 19.70 -2.84
C HIS A 53 -1.87 21.04 -3.16
N ASP A 54 -1.25 21.80 -4.07
CA ASP A 54 -1.65 23.17 -4.42
C ASP A 54 -2.21 23.30 -5.85
N ALA A 55 -2.19 22.22 -6.63
CA ALA A 55 -2.64 22.20 -8.03
C ALA A 55 -3.52 20.97 -8.30
N PRO A 56 -4.52 21.10 -9.20
CA PRO A 56 -5.32 19.97 -9.66
C PRO A 56 -4.43 19.03 -10.49
N THR A 57 -4.32 17.78 -10.03
CA THR A 57 -3.49 16.74 -10.62
C THR A 57 -4.35 15.51 -10.94
N PRO A 58 -4.17 14.86 -12.09
CA PRO A 58 -4.88 13.62 -12.43
C PRO A 58 -4.70 12.52 -11.37
N ARG A 59 -5.82 11.98 -10.86
CA ARG A 59 -5.88 10.91 -9.85
C ARG A 59 -6.15 9.54 -10.47
N ILE A 60 -5.45 9.23 -11.55
CA ILE A 60 -5.70 8.02 -12.36
C ILE A 60 -4.44 7.17 -12.59
N GLY A 61 -3.40 7.39 -11.78
CA GLY A 61 -2.17 6.58 -11.82
C GLY A 61 -2.41 5.09 -11.53
N GLY A 62 -3.47 4.78 -10.78
CA GLY A 62 -3.92 3.40 -10.55
C GLY A 62 -4.22 2.64 -11.83
N ILE A 63 -4.71 3.30 -12.90
CA ILE A 63 -4.97 2.64 -14.20
C ILE A 63 -3.66 2.15 -14.83
N ALA A 64 -2.58 2.93 -14.73
CA ALA A 64 -1.28 2.58 -15.28
C ALA A 64 -0.68 1.37 -14.55
N ILE A 65 -0.76 1.37 -13.22
CA ILE A 65 -0.27 0.25 -12.39
C ILE A 65 -1.13 -1.00 -12.60
N PHE A 66 -2.45 -0.87 -12.62
CA PHE A 66 -3.35 -2.00 -12.85
C PHE A 66 -3.19 -2.59 -14.25
N SER A 67 -2.96 -1.76 -15.27
CA SER A 67 -2.66 -2.24 -16.63
C SER A 67 -1.38 -3.06 -16.68
N ALA A 68 -0.32 -2.61 -16.00
CA ALA A 68 0.91 -3.39 -15.88
C ALA A 68 0.69 -4.69 -15.07
N PHE A 69 -0.07 -4.64 -13.97
CA PHE A 69 -0.43 -5.82 -13.20
C PHE A 69 -1.26 -6.82 -14.02
N ALA A 70 -2.23 -6.37 -14.81
CA ALA A 70 -3.01 -7.22 -15.69
C ALA A 70 -2.15 -7.85 -16.80
N LEU A 71 -1.26 -7.06 -17.42
CA LEU A 71 -0.31 -7.57 -18.43
C LEU A 71 0.67 -8.60 -17.84
N SER A 72 1.04 -8.48 -16.56
CA SER A 72 1.87 -9.49 -15.89
C SER A 72 1.24 -10.89 -15.88
N GLY A 73 -0.08 -11.01 -16.07
CA GLY A 73 -0.77 -12.30 -16.23
C GLY A 73 -0.42 -13.04 -17.53
N VAL A 74 0.15 -12.33 -18.52
CA VAL A 74 0.71 -12.94 -19.75
C VAL A 74 2.08 -13.54 -19.48
N PHE A 75 2.87 -12.91 -18.62
CA PHE A 75 4.23 -13.33 -18.24
C PHE A 75 4.27 -14.25 -17.01
N ALA A 76 3.11 -14.54 -16.42
CA ALA A 76 3.02 -15.37 -15.24
C ALA A 76 3.56 -16.79 -15.52
N PRO A 77 4.29 -17.41 -14.58
CA PRO A 77 4.76 -18.79 -14.72
C PRO A 77 3.61 -19.72 -15.11
N THR A 78 3.87 -20.67 -16.00
CA THR A 78 2.84 -21.53 -16.60
C THR A 78 1.97 -22.25 -15.56
N GLU A 79 2.59 -22.70 -14.48
CA GLU A 79 1.94 -23.44 -13.38
C GLU A 79 0.99 -22.56 -12.56
N LEU A 80 1.22 -21.24 -12.52
CA LEU A 80 0.39 -20.27 -11.81
C LEU A 80 -0.48 -19.42 -12.73
N SER A 81 -0.39 -19.61 -14.05
CA SER A 81 -1.04 -18.76 -15.04
C SER A 81 -2.55 -18.63 -14.81
N GLN A 82 -3.27 -19.74 -14.62
CA GLN A 82 -4.72 -19.73 -14.38
C GLN A 82 -5.09 -19.16 -13.00
N PRO A 83 -4.54 -19.65 -11.86
CA PRO A 83 -4.79 -19.06 -10.55
C PRO A 83 -4.49 -17.56 -10.48
N TYR A 84 -3.43 -17.10 -11.17
CA TYR A 84 -3.06 -15.70 -11.19
C TYR A 84 -4.02 -14.85 -12.04
N ARG A 85 -4.56 -15.38 -13.14
CA ARG A 85 -5.62 -14.72 -13.92
C ARG A 85 -6.92 -14.61 -13.13
N ASP A 86 -7.29 -15.65 -12.39
CA ASP A 86 -8.46 -15.64 -11.50
C ASP A 86 -8.28 -14.61 -10.36
N PHE A 87 -7.05 -14.50 -9.85
CA PHE A 87 -6.68 -13.46 -8.89
C PHE A 87 -6.78 -12.04 -9.49
N ILE A 88 -6.29 -11.83 -10.71
CA ILE A 88 -6.43 -10.56 -11.44
C ILE A 88 -7.91 -10.24 -11.66
N LEU A 89 -8.74 -11.22 -12.02
CA LEU A 89 -10.19 -11.04 -12.21
C LEU A 89 -10.87 -10.56 -10.91
N ALA A 90 -10.60 -11.21 -9.78
CA ALA A 90 -11.13 -10.77 -8.49
C ALA A 90 -10.62 -9.38 -8.09
N THR A 91 -9.35 -9.08 -8.36
CA THR A 91 -8.75 -7.76 -8.13
C THR A 91 -9.38 -6.68 -9.02
N SER A 92 -9.79 -7.04 -10.24
CA SER A 92 -10.42 -6.12 -11.22
C SER A 92 -11.72 -5.53 -10.67
N PHE A 93 -12.49 -6.31 -9.90
CA PHE A 93 -13.70 -5.82 -9.24
C PHE A 93 -13.39 -4.67 -8.27
N LEU A 94 -12.40 -4.85 -7.38
CA LEU A 94 -11.98 -3.81 -6.44
C LEU A 94 -11.42 -2.59 -7.17
N PHE A 95 -10.58 -2.82 -8.18
CA PHE A 95 -10.03 -1.76 -9.01
C PHE A 95 -11.14 -0.91 -9.64
N CYS A 96 -12.16 -1.52 -10.23
CA CYS A 96 -13.29 -0.82 -10.81
C CYS A 96 -14.04 0.04 -9.77
N VAL A 97 -14.29 -0.49 -8.56
CA VAL A 97 -14.94 0.30 -7.50
C VAL A 97 -14.11 1.53 -7.11
N GLY A 98 -12.79 1.37 -6.95
CA GLY A 98 -11.91 2.51 -6.68
C GLY A 98 -11.86 3.48 -7.86
N LEU A 99 -11.85 2.99 -9.09
CA LEU A 99 -11.80 3.82 -10.29
C LEU A 99 -13.07 4.66 -10.48
N LEU A 100 -14.24 4.10 -10.13
CA LEU A 100 -15.49 4.87 -10.15
C LEU A 100 -15.41 6.06 -9.19
N GLU A 101 -14.75 5.91 -8.03
CA GLU A 101 -14.48 7.02 -7.11
C GLU A 101 -13.58 8.06 -7.76
N ASP A 102 -12.45 7.64 -8.32
CA ASP A 102 -11.46 8.52 -8.93
C ASP A 102 -12.04 9.30 -10.13
N LEU A 103 -12.93 8.66 -10.90
CA LEU A 103 -13.68 9.26 -12.01
C LEU A 103 -14.85 10.12 -11.54
N GLY A 104 -15.16 10.07 -10.25
CA GLY A 104 -15.97 11.06 -9.59
C GLY A 104 -17.34 10.62 -9.10
N ILE A 105 -17.65 9.33 -9.20
CA ILE A 105 -18.83 8.74 -8.62
C ILE A 105 -18.57 8.58 -7.13
N HIS A 106 -19.28 9.36 -6.30
CA HIS A 106 -19.00 9.37 -4.87
C HIS A 106 -19.32 8.00 -4.22
N ILE A 107 -18.26 7.28 -3.84
CA ILE A 107 -18.34 5.99 -3.15
C ILE A 107 -17.76 6.19 -1.76
N SER A 108 -18.60 6.01 -0.73
CA SER A 108 -18.17 6.21 0.65
C SER A 108 -17.07 5.23 1.07
N PRO A 109 -16.20 5.58 2.06
CA PRO A 109 -15.15 4.70 2.55
C PRO A 109 -15.65 3.31 2.98
N TRP A 110 -16.86 3.23 3.53
CA TRP A 110 -17.49 1.96 3.92
C TRP A 110 -17.80 1.06 2.71
N LYS A 111 -18.29 1.64 1.61
CA LYS A 111 -18.57 0.88 0.37
C LYS A 111 -17.28 0.39 -0.28
N ARG A 112 -16.20 1.16 -0.21
CA ARG A 112 -14.86 0.73 -0.69
C ARG A 112 -14.31 -0.41 0.15
N LEU A 113 -14.43 -0.35 1.47
CA LEU A 113 -14.04 -1.44 2.37
C LEU A 113 -14.87 -2.71 2.10
N LEU A 114 -16.18 -2.57 1.89
CA LEU A 114 -17.05 -3.68 1.49
C LEU A 114 -16.62 -4.27 0.15
N ALA A 115 -16.21 -3.45 -0.82
CA ALA A 115 -15.67 -3.94 -2.08
C ALA A 115 -14.36 -4.75 -1.90
N CYS A 116 -13.48 -4.36 -0.97
CA CYS A 116 -12.31 -5.18 -0.61
C CYS A 116 -12.70 -6.53 -0.03
N VAL A 117 -13.74 -6.57 0.82
CA VAL A 117 -14.27 -7.81 1.39
C VAL A 117 -14.84 -8.70 0.29
N ILE A 118 -15.65 -8.15 -0.61
CA ILE A 118 -16.22 -8.90 -1.75
C ILE A 118 -15.10 -9.41 -2.67
N ALA A 119 -14.12 -8.58 -3.01
CA ALA A 119 -12.97 -9.02 -3.81
C ALA A 119 -12.18 -10.15 -3.14
N SER A 120 -11.97 -10.07 -1.81
CA SER A 120 -11.30 -11.14 -1.06
C SER A 120 -12.12 -12.43 -1.05
N LEU A 121 -13.45 -12.34 -0.90
CA LEU A 121 -14.34 -13.49 -1.01
C LEU A 121 -14.29 -14.11 -2.41
N LEU A 122 -14.21 -13.30 -3.47
CA LEU A 122 -14.02 -13.79 -4.84
C LEU A 122 -12.70 -14.54 -5.00
N VAL A 123 -11.59 -14.03 -4.43
CA VAL A 123 -10.31 -14.77 -4.41
C VAL A 123 -10.44 -16.10 -3.69
N ILE A 124 -11.06 -16.11 -2.49
CA ILE A 124 -11.27 -17.33 -1.71
C ILE A 124 -12.13 -18.32 -2.49
N TRP A 125 -13.18 -17.85 -3.17
CA TRP A 125 -14.08 -18.70 -3.95
C TRP A 125 -13.40 -19.29 -5.20
N LEU A 126 -12.63 -18.48 -5.94
CA LEU A 126 -11.94 -18.91 -7.16
C LEU A 126 -10.75 -19.82 -6.87
N LEU A 127 -9.98 -19.53 -5.81
CA LEU A 127 -8.72 -20.22 -5.53
C LEU A 127 -8.83 -21.26 -4.42
N GLY A 128 -9.90 -21.25 -3.62
CA GLY A 128 -10.09 -22.17 -2.50
C GLY A 128 -9.11 -21.97 -1.33
N VAL A 129 -8.45 -20.81 -1.25
CA VAL A 129 -7.40 -20.53 -0.26
C VAL A 129 -7.73 -19.32 0.62
N TRP A 130 -7.23 -19.33 1.85
CA TRP A 130 -7.25 -18.21 2.80
C TRP A 130 -5.97 -18.22 3.63
N LEU A 131 -5.81 -17.27 4.54
CA LEU A 131 -4.63 -17.18 5.40
C LEU A 131 -4.45 -18.47 6.25
N PRO A 132 -3.34 -19.21 6.08
CA PRO A 132 -3.21 -20.53 6.70
C PRO A 132 -2.87 -20.48 8.19
N ARG A 133 -2.16 -19.43 8.63
CA ARG A 133 -1.67 -19.28 10.02
C ARG A 133 -1.38 -17.81 10.35
N LEU A 134 -1.40 -17.49 11.64
CA LEU A 134 -0.99 -16.20 12.20
C LEU A 134 0.40 -16.25 12.85
N GLY A 135 0.98 -17.45 13.02
CA GLY A 135 2.26 -17.61 13.72
C GLY A 135 2.08 -17.43 15.22
N ILE A 136 0.89 -17.74 15.74
CA ILE A 136 0.53 -17.65 17.15
C ILE A 136 0.15 -19.06 17.64
N PRO A 137 0.93 -19.65 18.57
CA PRO A 137 0.62 -20.95 19.14
C PRO A 137 -0.80 -21.02 19.69
N GLY A 138 -1.53 -22.09 19.36
CA GLY A 138 -2.92 -22.30 19.78
C GLY A 138 -3.98 -21.61 18.91
N ILE A 139 -3.65 -20.53 18.19
CA ILE A 139 -4.57 -19.96 17.19
C ILE A 139 -4.40 -20.65 15.85
N ASP A 140 -3.16 -20.95 15.46
CA ASP A 140 -2.84 -21.54 14.14
C ASP A 140 -3.60 -22.85 13.88
N SER A 141 -3.82 -23.70 14.90
CA SER A 141 -4.58 -24.94 14.76
C SER A 141 -6.07 -24.73 14.42
N ARG A 142 -6.58 -23.52 14.60
CA ARG A 142 -7.97 -23.13 14.33
C ARG A 142 -8.14 -22.38 13.01
N MET A 143 -7.04 -21.93 12.39
CA MET A 143 -7.09 -21.16 11.14
C MET A 143 -7.59 -21.96 9.94
N GLY A 144 -7.50 -23.30 9.98
CA GLY A 144 -8.09 -24.19 8.98
C GLY A 144 -9.62 -24.25 9.03
N LEU A 145 -10.26 -23.78 10.10
CA LEU A 145 -11.73 -23.70 10.18
C LEU A 145 -12.20 -22.47 9.40
N TRP A 146 -12.98 -22.69 8.33
CA TRP A 146 -13.38 -21.60 7.41
C TRP A 146 -14.04 -20.42 8.13
N PHE A 147 -14.87 -20.68 9.16
CA PHE A 147 -15.57 -19.65 9.93
C PHE A 147 -14.65 -18.83 10.85
N ILE A 148 -13.37 -19.20 10.95
CA ILE A 148 -12.31 -18.44 11.64
C ILE A 148 -11.33 -17.88 10.61
N GLY A 149 -10.78 -18.73 9.75
CA GLY A 149 -9.75 -18.37 8.78
C GLY A 149 -10.23 -17.35 7.75
N VAL A 150 -11.47 -17.49 7.24
CA VAL A 150 -12.03 -16.55 6.27
C VAL A 150 -12.23 -15.17 6.90
N PRO A 151 -12.96 -14.97 8.01
CA PRO A 151 -13.11 -13.65 8.62
C PRO A 151 -11.78 -12.96 8.96
N VAL A 152 -10.79 -13.71 9.45
CA VAL A 152 -9.45 -13.18 9.74
C VAL A 152 -8.75 -12.72 8.45
N THR A 153 -8.83 -13.52 7.39
CA THR A 153 -8.29 -13.16 6.07
C THR A 153 -8.93 -11.87 5.55
N LEU A 154 -10.26 -11.79 5.57
CA LEU A 154 -11.01 -10.61 5.13
C LEU A 154 -10.62 -9.35 5.91
N LEU A 155 -10.45 -9.47 7.22
CA LEU A 155 -10.02 -8.36 8.07
C LEU A 155 -8.62 -7.87 7.70
N ILE A 156 -7.69 -8.80 7.48
CA ILE A 156 -6.29 -8.47 7.15
C ILE A 156 -6.20 -7.84 5.75
N THR A 157 -6.80 -8.46 4.73
CA THR A 157 -6.73 -7.95 3.35
C THR A 157 -7.41 -6.58 3.23
N ALA A 158 -8.58 -6.39 3.84
CA ALA A 158 -9.28 -5.11 3.85
C ALA A 158 -8.53 -4.04 4.68
N GLY A 159 -7.93 -4.44 5.81
CA GLY A 159 -7.12 -3.56 6.65
C GLY A 159 -5.86 -3.06 5.94
N VAL A 160 -5.14 -3.95 5.26
CA VAL A 160 -3.95 -3.59 4.47
C VAL A 160 -4.33 -2.69 3.30
N ALA A 161 -5.35 -3.06 2.51
CA ALA A 161 -5.82 -2.24 1.38
C ALA A 161 -6.23 -0.83 1.81
N ASN A 162 -7.01 -0.71 2.88
CA ASN A 162 -7.40 0.58 3.44
C ASN A 162 -6.18 1.34 4.00
N GLY A 163 -5.22 0.65 4.60
CA GLY A 163 -4.00 1.28 5.11
C GLY A 163 -3.17 1.94 3.99
N PHE A 164 -3.03 1.29 2.84
CA PHE A 164 -2.36 1.88 1.68
C PHE A 164 -3.09 3.12 1.15
N ASN A 165 -4.44 3.10 1.12
CA ASN A 165 -5.24 4.27 0.78
C ASN A 165 -5.03 5.42 1.78
N LEU A 166 -4.94 5.14 3.09
CA LEU A 166 -4.75 6.17 4.11
C LEU A 166 -3.38 6.86 4.06
N ILE A 167 -2.33 6.20 3.58
CA ILE A 167 -0.99 6.79 3.46
C ILE A 167 -0.75 7.48 2.12
N ASP A 168 -1.70 7.41 1.17
CA ASP A 168 -1.63 8.08 -0.14
C ASP A 168 -1.98 9.58 -0.04
N GLY A 169 -1.19 10.32 0.73
CA GLY A 169 -1.38 11.76 0.96
C GLY A 169 -0.17 12.63 0.60
N VAL A 170 0.97 12.03 0.25
CA VAL A 170 2.24 12.72 -0.03
C VAL A 170 2.90 12.06 -1.25
N ASN A 171 3.49 12.87 -2.12
CA ASN A 171 4.17 12.44 -3.34
C ASN A 171 5.18 11.33 -3.03
N GLY A 172 5.01 10.17 -3.67
CA GLY A 172 5.91 9.03 -3.58
C GLY A 172 5.77 8.16 -2.34
N LEU A 173 4.98 8.54 -1.33
CA LEU A 173 4.94 7.79 -0.08
C LEU A 173 4.24 6.44 -0.24
N ALA A 174 3.01 6.41 -0.74
CA ALA A 174 2.26 5.16 -0.91
C ALA A 174 2.92 4.24 -1.95
N SER A 175 3.31 4.78 -3.11
CA SER A 175 4.00 4.05 -4.17
C SER A 175 5.39 3.56 -3.75
N GLY A 176 6.17 4.40 -3.05
CA GLY A 176 7.47 4.00 -2.50
C GLY A 176 7.36 2.92 -1.42
N THR A 177 6.40 3.05 -0.50
CA THR A 177 6.09 2.02 0.51
C THR A 177 5.71 0.69 -0.17
N SER A 178 4.91 0.76 -1.22
CA SER A 178 4.49 -0.41 -1.99
C SER A 178 5.64 -1.07 -2.75
N LEU A 179 6.54 -0.28 -3.32
CA LEU A 179 7.74 -0.76 -3.99
C LEU A 179 8.65 -1.52 -3.03
N VAL A 180 8.88 -0.95 -1.83
CA VAL A 180 9.67 -1.60 -0.78
C VAL A 180 9.00 -2.90 -0.31
N ALA A 181 7.67 -2.91 -0.12
CA ALA A 181 6.93 -4.11 0.27
C ALA A 181 7.02 -5.22 -0.80
N ALA A 182 6.86 -4.86 -2.09
CA ALA A 182 6.98 -5.81 -3.20
C ALA A 182 8.40 -6.40 -3.29
N LEU A 183 9.44 -5.56 -3.18
CA LEU A 183 10.84 -6.02 -3.16
C LEU A 183 11.14 -6.90 -1.94
N ALA A 184 10.60 -6.57 -0.76
CA ALA A 184 10.73 -7.39 0.43
C ALA A 184 10.05 -8.75 0.27
N PHE A 185 8.86 -8.81 -0.33
CA PHE A 185 8.22 -10.08 -0.67
C PHE A 185 9.02 -10.90 -1.67
N ALA A 186 9.60 -10.28 -2.70
CA ALA A 186 10.49 -10.97 -3.62
C ALA A 186 11.71 -11.57 -2.88
N ALA A 187 12.32 -10.81 -1.95
CA ALA A 187 13.45 -11.28 -1.16
C ALA A 187 13.09 -12.40 -0.18
N ILE A 188 11.94 -12.32 0.49
CA ILE A 188 11.43 -13.40 1.36
C ILE A 188 11.11 -14.65 0.54
N ALA A 189 10.41 -14.50 -0.60
CA ALA A 189 10.09 -15.62 -1.49
C ALA A 189 11.35 -16.30 -2.03
N HIS A 190 12.39 -15.53 -2.34
CA HIS A 190 13.69 -16.07 -2.76
C HIS A 190 14.34 -16.91 -1.65
N GLN A 191 14.38 -16.40 -0.41
CA GLN A 191 14.93 -17.14 0.74
C GLN A 191 14.12 -18.40 1.06
N ALA A 192 12.80 -18.32 0.90
CA ALA A 192 11.88 -19.43 1.07
C ALA A 192 11.84 -20.43 -0.10
N ALA A 193 12.74 -20.29 -1.09
CA ALA A 193 12.79 -21.11 -2.29
C ALA A 193 11.46 -21.17 -3.08
N TYR A 194 10.70 -20.06 -3.10
CA TYR A 194 9.45 -19.91 -3.85
C TYR A 194 9.64 -18.99 -5.07
N PRO A 195 10.27 -19.47 -6.16
CA PRO A 195 10.70 -18.65 -7.30
C PRO A 195 9.55 -17.97 -8.04
N HIS A 196 8.37 -18.61 -8.11
CA HIS A 196 7.23 -18.03 -8.81
C HIS A 196 6.80 -16.70 -8.18
N MET A 197 6.78 -16.61 -6.86
CA MET A 197 6.44 -15.37 -6.17
C MET A 197 7.54 -14.31 -6.29
N VAL A 198 8.81 -14.71 -6.46
CA VAL A 198 9.88 -13.76 -6.80
C VAL A 198 9.53 -13.00 -8.08
N SER A 199 9.17 -13.73 -9.15
CA SER A 199 8.78 -13.13 -10.42
C SER A 199 7.54 -12.24 -10.30
N LEU A 200 6.46 -12.75 -9.67
CA LEU A 200 5.21 -11.99 -9.50
C LEU A 200 5.41 -10.69 -8.70
N ALA A 201 6.18 -10.75 -7.61
CA ALA A 201 6.48 -9.60 -6.77
C ALA A 201 7.36 -8.56 -7.50
N LEU A 202 8.35 -9.01 -8.28
CA LEU A 202 9.18 -8.12 -9.10
C LEU A 202 8.37 -7.47 -10.23
N MET A 203 7.45 -8.20 -10.87
CA MET A 203 6.56 -7.66 -11.90
C MET A 203 5.64 -6.57 -11.34
N LEU A 204 5.07 -6.77 -10.15
CA LEU A 204 4.31 -5.73 -9.45
C LEU A 204 5.20 -4.51 -9.13
N ALA A 205 6.41 -4.75 -8.61
CA ALA A 205 7.39 -3.69 -8.34
C ALA A 205 7.72 -2.87 -9.59
N ALA A 206 7.91 -3.52 -10.74
CA ALA A 206 8.17 -2.87 -12.02
C ALA A 206 7.01 -1.97 -12.49
N GLY A 207 5.76 -2.43 -12.35
CA GLY A 207 4.58 -1.63 -12.67
C GLY A 207 4.42 -0.41 -11.74
N ILE A 208 4.67 -0.58 -10.44
CA ILE A 208 4.67 0.52 -9.46
C ILE A 208 5.79 1.52 -9.77
N PHE A 209 6.98 1.02 -10.12
CA PHE A 209 8.15 1.85 -10.40
C PHE A 209 7.92 2.80 -11.58
N GLY A 210 7.27 2.34 -12.66
CA GLY A 210 6.91 3.20 -13.79
C GLY A 210 6.04 4.39 -13.40
N PHE A 211 5.05 4.19 -12.53
CA PHE A 211 4.25 5.27 -11.95
C PHE A 211 5.06 6.14 -10.98
N PHE A 212 5.88 5.51 -10.12
CA PHE A 212 6.68 6.19 -9.10
C PHE A 212 7.57 7.29 -9.70
N LEU A 213 8.17 7.05 -10.88
CA LEU A 213 9.03 8.02 -11.57
C LEU A 213 8.32 9.33 -11.95
N LEU A 214 6.99 9.32 -12.11
CA LEU A 214 6.20 10.51 -12.44
C LEU A 214 5.45 11.06 -11.21
N ASN A 215 5.28 10.24 -10.18
CA ASN A 215 4.68 10.64 -8.92
C ASN A 215 5.69 11.28 -7.95
N PHE A 216 6.90 10.75 -7.83
CA PHE A 216 7.95 11.32 -6.97
C PHE A 216 9.01 12.05 -7.81
N PRO A 217 9.48 13.25 -7.41
CA PRO A 217 9.06 14.04 -6.25
C PRO A 217 7.90 15.02 -6.52
N PHE A 218 7.54 15.25 -7.79
CA PHE A 218 6.70 16.39 -8.17
C PHE A 218 5.20 16.12 -8.17
N GLY A 219 4.75 14.86 -8.09
CA GLY A 219 3.34 14.52 -8.08
C GLY A 219 2.65 14.88 -9.40
N LEU A 220 3.25 14.52 -10.54
CA LEU A 220 2.67 14.84 -11.86
C LEU A 220 1.39 14.05 -12.14
N VAL A 221 1.26 12.89 -11.50
CA VAL A 221 0.08 12.03 -11.48
C VAL A 221 -0.07 11.45 -10.08
N PHE A 222 -1.30 11.36 -9.59
CA PHE A 222 -1.63 10.76 -8.28
C PHE A 222 -2.15 9.34 -8.44
N LEU A 223 -1.92 8.54 -7.40
CA LEU A 223 -2.21 7.12 -7.40
C LEU A 223 -3.73 6.86 -7.48
N GLY A 224 -4.51 7.61 -6.69
CA GLY A 224 -5.96 7.48 -6.66
C GLY A 224 -6.43 6.32 -5.79
N ASP A 225 -7.72 6.30 -5.48
CA ASP A 225 -8.36 5.24 -4.69
C ASP A 225 -8.23 3.89 -5.40
N ALA A 226 -8.39 3.84 -6.73
CA ALA A 226 -8.23 2.63 -7.53
C ALA A 226 -6.84 2.01 -7.33
N GLY A 227 -5.80 2.81 -7.44
CA GLY A 227 -4.42 2.36 -7.30
C GLY A 227 -4.10 1.92 -5.88
N ALA A 228 -4.44 2.74 -4.88
CA ALA A 228 -4.05 2.49 -3.50
C ALA A 228 -4.73 1.24 -2.90
N TYR A 229 -6.04 1.06 -3.13
CA TYR A 229 -6.74 -0.14 -2.67
C TYR A 229 -6.25 -1.40 -3.40
N THR A 230 -6.04 -1.31 -4.73
CA THR A 230 -5.53 -2.43 -5.54
C THR A 230 -4.17 -2.89 -5.05
N ILE A 231 -3.21 -1.98 -4.88
CA ILE A 231 -1.85 -2.35 -4.48
C ILE A 231 -1.84 -2.99 -3.10
N GLY A 232 -2.54 -2.41 -2.12
CA GLY A 232 -2.61 -3.00 -0.79
C GLY A 232 -3.30 -4.36 -0.78
N PHE A 233 -4.34 -4.55 -1.60
CA PHE A 233 -4.98 -5.84 -1.81
C PHE A 233 -4.01 -6.87 -2.39
N VAL A 234 -3.31 -6.53 -3.47
CA VAL A 234 -2.35 -7.43 -4.13
C VAL A 234 -1.22 -7.82 -3.19
N LEU A 235 -0.61 -6.85 -2.49
CA LEU A 235 0.45 -7.10 -1.52
C LEU A 235 -0.02 -8.00 -0.37
N SER A 236 -1.24 -7.82 0.12
CA SER A 236 -1.79 -8.68 1.18
C SER A 236 -1.91 -10.14 0.74
N TRP A 237 -2.37 -10.37 -0.51
CA TRP A 237 -2.50 -11.70 -1.08
C TRP A 237 -1.16 -12.33 -1.49
N PHE A 238 -0.17 -11.53 -1.88
CA PHE A 238 1.20 -12.02 -2.08
C PHE A 238 1.79 -12.54 -0.77
N GLY A 239 1.61 -11.80 0.33
CA GLY A 239 1.98 -12.27 1.68
C GLY A 239 1.29 -13.57 2.07
N ILE A 240 -0.04 -13.67 1.85
CA ILE A 240 -0.80 -14.92 2.10
C ILE A 240 -0.28 -16.08 1.24
N SER A 241 -0.01 -15.84 -0.04
CA SER A 241 0.50 -16.85 -0.96
C SER A 241 1.89 -17.35 -0.57
N ILE A 242 2.78 -16.47 -0.07
CA ILE A 242 4.05 -16.91 0.52
C ILE A 242 3.80 -17.84 1.71
N LEU A 243 2.89 -17.49 2.63
CA LEU A 243 2.61 -18.34 3.79
C LEU A 243 1.99 -19.69 3.41
N LEU A 244 1.20 -19.75 2.34
CA LEU A 244 0.64 -21.00 1.83
C LEU A 244 1.70 -21.93 1.22
N ASN A 245 2.69 -21.36 0.51
CA ASN A 245 3.67 -22.13 -0.26
C ASN A 245 5.03 -22.28 0.44
N ALA A 246 5.27 -21.52 1.52
CA ALA A 246 6.47 -21.60 2.35
C ALA A 246 6.08 -21.77 3.83
N PRO A 247 6.01 -23.02 4.34
CA PRO A 247 5.64 -23.30 5.72
C PRO A 247 6.57 -22.66 6.78
N ASP A 248 7.85 -22.52 6.45
CA ASP A 248 8.87 -21.95 7.34
C ASP A 248 8.78 -20.41 7.43
N ALA A 249 8.16 -19.76 6.44
CA ALA A 249 8.02 -18.31 6.44
C ALA A 249 7.19 -17.84 7.64
N SER A 250 7.69 -16.83 8.35
CA SER A 250 7.02 -16.22 9.49
C SER A 250 5.89 -15.28 9.05
N PRO A 251 4.65 -15.48 9.54
CA PRO A 251 3.57 -14.51 9.35
C PRO A 251 3.90 -13.11 9.87
N TRP A 252 4.72 -13.00 10.92
CA TRP A 252 5.16 -11.72 11.46
C TRP A 252 6.22 -11.04 10.60
N ALA A 253 7.08 -11.81 9.93
CA ALA A 253 7.99 -11.26 8.91
C ALA A 253 7.20 -10.71 7.70
N ILE A 254 6.17 -11.42 7.26
CA ILE A 254 5.22 -10.95 6.23
C ILE A 254 4.47 -9.69 6.72
N PHE A 255 4.07 -9.62 7.98
CA PHE A 255 3.45 -8.43 8.54
C PHE A 255 4.39 -7.21 8.52
N LEU A 256 5.69 -7.42 8.81
CA LEU A 256 6.69 -6.36 8.81
C LEU A 256 6.85 -5.67 7.44
N THR A 257 6.61 -6.37 6.32
CA THR A 257 6.71 -5.78 4.98
C THR A 257 5.62 -4.76 4.69
N VAL A 258 4.46 -4.88 5.34
CA VAL A 258 3.30 -3.98 5.23
C VAL A 258 3.04 -3.22 6.54
N PHE A 259 4.03 -3.16 7.44
CA PHE A 259 3.91 -2.58 8.77
C PHE A 259 3.41 -1.13 8.76
N TRP A 260 4.02 -0.29 7.91
CA TRP A 260 3.80 1.15 7.95
C TRP A 260 2.32 1.56 7.70
N PRO A 261 1.66 1.12 6.61
CA PRO A 261 0.24 1.39 6.40
C PRO A 261 -0.66 0.90 7.56
N ILE A 262 -0.34 -0.27 8.13
CA ILE A 262 -1.11 -0.84 9.25
C ILE A 262 -0.92 0.00 10.51
N ALA A 263 0.31 0.40 10.83
CA ALA A 263 0.62 1.17 12.03
C ALA A 263 -0.05 2.54 12.03
N ASP A 264 -0.02 3.25 10.89
CA ASP A 264 -0.69 4.55 10.75
C ASP A 264 -2.23 4.41 10.83
N THR A 265 -2.79 3.31 10.30
CA THR A 265 -4.21 2.99 10.41
C THR A 265 -4.63 2.71 11.86
N LEU A 266 -3.88 1.87 12.58
CA LEU A 266 -4.14 1.56 13.98
C LEU A 266 -4.05 2.81 14.85
N LEU A 267 -3.04 3.66 14.61
CA LEU A 267 -2.91 4.94 15.27
C LEU A 267 -4.13 5.84 15.03
N ALA A 268 -4.62 5.93 13.80
CA ALA A 268 -5.84 6.68 13.50
C ALA A 268 -7.06 6.10 14.23
N MET A 269 -7.23 4.77 14.26
CA MET A 269 -8.32 4.11 15.00
C MET A 269 -8.26 4.40 16.49
N VAL A 270 -7.09 4.25 17.13
CA VAL A 270 -6.89 4.54 18.57
C VAL A 270 -7.18 6.01 18.87
N ARG A 271 -6.72 6.92 18.01
CA ARG A 271 -6.94 8.36 18.16
C ARG A 271 -8.41 8.74 18.04
N ARG A 272 -9.13 8.19 17.04
CA ARG A 272 -10.53 8.55 16.77
C ARG A 272 -11.49 7.92 17.77
N ARG A 273 -11.20 6.73 18.30
CA ARG A 273 -11.99 6.13 19.41
C ARG A 273 -12.00 6.99 20.68
N ARG A 274 -10.98 7.82 20.89
CA ARG A 274 -10.88 8.74 22.03
C ARG A 274 -11.62 10.07 21.82
N ARG A 275 -12.26 10.27 20.66
CA ARG A 275 -13.04 11.48 20.33
C ARG A 275 -14.53 11.13 20.31
N VAL A 276 -15.38 12.11 20.66
CA VAL A 276 -16.84 11.97 20.64
C VAL A 276 -17.38 11.86 19.20
N GLN A 277 -16.67 12.43 18.23
CA GLN A 277 -17.01 12.31 16.80
C GLN A 277 -16.43 11.00 16.26
N GLY A 278 -17.29 10.10 15.78
CA GLY A 278 -17.00 8.67 15.53
C GLY A 278 -15.77 8.34 14.65
N SER A 279 -15.41 7.05 14.62
CA SER A 279 -14.13 6.53 14.10
C SER A 279 -13.82 6.81 12.61
N MET A 280 -14.80 7.24 11.82
CA MET A 280 -14.68 7.36 10.35
C MET A 280 -14.50 8.80 9.85
N VAL A 281 -14.47 9.80 10.74
CA VAL A 281 -14.28 11.19 10.34
C VAL A 281 -12.81 11.42 9.91
N PRO A 282 -12.54 12.01 8.73
CA PRO A 282 -11.19 12.34 8.28
C PRO A 282 -10.48 13.29 9.24
N ASP A 283 -9.17 13.10 9.44
CA ASP A 283 -8.34 14.02 10.22
C ASP A 283 -6.97 14.27 9.54
N ARG A 284 -6.25 15.30 10.03
CA ARG A 284 -4.91 15.69 9.55
C ARG A 284 -3.79 15.20 10.46
N LEU A 285 -3.95 14.04 11.10
CA LEU A 285 -3.09 13.60 12.20
C LEU A 285 -2.40 12.26 11.92
N HIS A 286 -2.44 11.81 10.67
CA HIS A 286 -1.59 10.74 10.18
C HIS A 286 -0.12 11.18 10.22
N VAL A 287 0.80 10.23 10.42
CA VAL A 287 2.22 10.55 10.65
C VAL A 287 2.80 11.36 9.50
N HIS A 288 2.49 11.00 8.27
CA HIS A 288 2.97 11.71 7.08
C HIS A 288 2.51 13.17 7.02
N GLN A 289 1.28 13.45 7.46
CA GLN A 289 0.74 14.82 7.52
C GLN A 289 1.40 15.63 8.65
N LEU A 290 1.75 14.97 9.76
CA LEU A 290 2.45 15.62 10.86
C LEU A 290 3.89 15.99 10.48
N VAL A 291 4.60 15.10 9.78
CA VAL A 291 5.96 15.38 9.29
C VAL A 291 5.94 16.55 8.31
N MET A 292 5.02 16.53 7.34
CA MET A 292 4.88 17.64 6.40
C MET A 292 4.54 18.96 7.11
N ARG A 293 3.63 18.92 8.09
CA ARG A 293 3.30 20.09 8.90
C ARG A 293 4.50 20.59 9.72
N ALA A 294 5.30 19.70 10.29
CA ALA A 294 6.50 20.07 11.03
C ALA A 294 7.50 20.80 10.12
N LEU A 295 7.72 20.29 8.89
CA LEU A 295 8.54 20.97 7.89
C LEU A 295 7.99 22.35 7.54
N GLU A 296 6.68 22.48 7.34
CA GLU A 296 6.03 23.77 7.03
C GLU A 296 6.13 24.79 8.17
N ILE A 297 6.07 24.35 9.43
CA ILE A 297 6.09 25.25 10.60
C ILE A 297 7.52 25.66 10.99
N TYR A 298 8.44 24.70 11.05
CA TYR A 298 9.74 24.90 11.71
C TYR A 298 10.91 25.09 10.76
N ILE A 299 10.82 24.64 9.51
CA ILE A 299 11.99 24.58 8.61
C ILE A 299 11.78 25.43 7.35
N LEU A 300 10.72 25.18 6.58
CA LEU A 300 10.55 25.73 5.22
C LEU A 300 9.59 26.92 5.15
N GLY A 301 8.63 27.01 6.06
CA GLY A 301 7.52 27.95 5.98
C GLY A 301 6.37 27.45 5.08
N ARG A 302 5.14 27.90 5.39
CA ARG A 302 3.90 27.43 4.72
C ARG A 302 3.82 27.72 3.22
N ARG A 303 4.55 28.71 2.70
CA ARG A 303 4.55 29.05 1.26
C ARG A 303 5.39 28.07 0.41
N ARG A 304 6.08 27.10 1.02
CA ARG A 304 6.98 26.15 0.35
C ARG A 304 6.46 24.71 0.36
N ARG A 305 5.13 24.54 0.37
CA ARG A 305 4.44 23.24 0.40
C ARG A 305 4.91 22.28 -0.71
N ARG A 306 5.12 22.77 -1.93
CA ARG A 306 5.69 22.01 -3.05
C ARG A 306 7.03 21.30 -2.74
N PHE A 307 7.81 21.82 -1.79
CA PHE A 307 9.07 21.22 -1.33
C PHE A 307 8.87 20.38 -0.07
N ALA A 308 8.02 20.84 0.85
CA ALA A 308 7.71 20.11 2.08
C ALA A 308 7.08 18.73 1.80
N ASN A 309 6.29 18.62 0.72
CA ASN A 309 5.63 17.39 0.32
C ASN A 309 6.63 16.26 0.01
N PRO A 310 7.43 16.29 -1.07
CA PRO A 310 8.38 15.21 -1.36
C PRO A 310 9.44 15.03 -0.26
N LEU A 311 9.83 16.10 0.45
CA LEU A 311 10.76 15.99 1.56
C LEU A 311 10.19 15.16 2.72
N SER A 312 8.88 15.18 2.93
CA SER A 312 8.23 14.32 3.92
C SER A 312 8.42 12.84 3.61
N THR A 313 8.30 12.45 2.33
CA THR A 313 8.58 11.08 1.88
C THR A 313 10.05 10.71 2.13
N VAL A 314 11.00 11.61 1.81
CA VAL A 314 12.42 11.37 2.05
C VAL A 314 12.73 11.18 3.53
N LEU A 315 12.16 12.01 4.41
CA LEU A 315 12.36 11.89 5.86
C LEU A 315 11.73 10.63 6.44
N LEU A 316 10.62 10.15 5.87
CA LEU A 316 9.94 8.95 6.32
C LEU A 316 10.54 7.66 5.76
N ALA A 317 11.27 7.74 4.64
CA ALA A 317 11.81 6.57 3.95
C ALA A 317 12.58 5.61 4.88
N PRO A 318 13.50 6.04 5.76
CA PRO A 318 14.20 5.13 6.67
C PRO A 318 13.25 4.37 7.60
N PHE A 319 12.19 5.01 8.09
CA PHE A 319 11.21 4.40 8.98
C PHE A 319 10.24 3.46 8.24
N VAL A 320 9.98 3.75 6.97
CA VAL A 320 9.18 2.89 6.08
C VAL A 320 9.98 1.67 5.64
N ILE A 321 11.29 1.81 5.38
CA ILE A 321 12.16 0.75 4.87
C ILE A 321 12.65 -0.21 5.96
N ALA A 322 12.90 0.29 7.17
CA ALA A 322 13.47 -0.54 8.24
C ALA A 322 12.62 -1.77 8.62
N PRO A 323 11.28 -1.69 8.81
CA PRO A 323 10.50 -2.87 9.14
C PRO A 323 10.50 -3.94 8.05
N PRO A 324 10.23 -3.63 6.76
CA PRO A 324 10.35 -4.62 5.68
C PRO A 324 11.74 -5.26 5.60
N LEU A 325 12.82 -4.48 5.77
CA LEU A 325 14.19 -5.02 5.78
C LEU A 325 14.39 -6.01 6.93
N VAL A 326 13.93 -5.68 8.14
CA VAL A 326 13.98 -6.61 9.28
C VAL A 326 13.11 -7.85 9.02
N GLY A 327 11.96 -7.69 8.35
CA GLY A 327 11.14 -8.81 7.92
C GLY A 327 11.88 -9.75 6.97
N VAL A 328 12.65 -9.22 6.02
CA VAL A 328 13.51 -10.01 5.13
C VAL A 328 14.60 -10.75 5.92
N LEU A 329 15.24 -10.10 6.90
CA LEU A 329 16.30 -10.70 7.72
C LEU A 329 15.79 -11.79 8.67
N LEU A 330 14.53 -11.67 9.13
CA LEU A 330 13.89 -12.58 10.08
C LEU A 330 12.82 -13.46 9.42
N TRP A 331 12.96 -13.72 8.11
CA TRP A 331 11.90 -14.30 7.29
C TRP A 331 11.37 -15.65 7.81
N ASP A 332 12.21 -16.46 8.44
CA ASP A 332 11.90 -17.77 9.04
C ASP A 332 11.84 -17.75 10.58
N GLN A 333 12.30 -16.66 11.22
CA GLN A 333 12.46 -16.57 12.67
C GLN A 333 11.22 -15.94 13.34
N ASN A 334 10.14 -16.72 13.41
CA ASN A 334 8.82 -16.20 13.82
C ASN A 334 8.78 -15.48 15.18
N ARG A 335 9.50 -15.98 16.18
CA ARG A 335 9.54 -15.35 17.52
C ARG A 335 10.27 -14.00 17.51
N LEU A 336 11.39 -13.91 16.78
CA LEU A 336 12.14 -12.66 16.67
C LEU A 336 11.39 -11.65 15.80
N ALA A 337 10.75 -12.09 14.71
CA ALA A 337 9.91 -11.24 13.88
C ALA A 337 8.75 -10.64 14.68
N PHE A 338 8.08 -11.43 15.53
CA PHE A 338 7.08 -10.91 16.46
C PHE A 338 7.66 -9.87 17.43
N GLY A 339 8.82 -10.15 18.03
CA GLY A 339 9.53 -9.19 18.89
C GLY A 339 9.85 -7.89 18.17
N ALA A 340 10.30 -7.97 16.91
CA ALA A 340 10.56 -6.80 16.07
C ALA A 340 9.28 -5.99 15.80
N VAL A 341 8.15 -6.64 15.52
CA VAL A 341 6.85 -5.96 15.36
C VAL A 341 6.50 -5.16 16.62
N VAL A 342 6.66 -5.74 17.81
CA VAL A 342 6.42 -5.06 19.08
C VAL A 342 7.35 -3.84 19.26
N VAL A 343 8.65 -4.00 18.95
CA VAL A 343 9.62 -2.90 19.01
C VAL A 343 9.27 -1.78 18.03
N PHE A 344 8.96 -2.10 16.77
CA PHE A 344 8.58 -1.09 15.77
C PHE A 344 7.29 -0.36 16.14
N PHE A 345 6.29 -1.05 16.69
CA PHE A 345 5.12 -0.38 17.24
C PHE A 345 5.47 0.55 18.39
N GLY A 346 6.31 0.10 19.34
CA GLY A 346 6.80 0.93 20.45
C GLY A 346 7.50 2.21 19.95
N LEU A 347 8.38 2.08 18.96
CA LEU A 347 9.08 3.21 18.33
C LEU A 347 8.12 4.13 17.57
N PHE A 348 7.18 3.57 16.82
CA PHE A 348 6.20 4.32 16.04
C PHE A 348 5.26 5.15 16.94
N PHE A 349 4.63 4.51 17.92
CA PHE A 349 3.74 5.20 18.87
C PHE A 349 4.52 6.14 19.80
N GLY A 350 5.70 5.73 20.25
CA GLY A 350 6.58 6.55 21.08
C GLY A 350 7.03 7.83 20.37
N SER A 351 7.49 7.73 19.12
CA SER A 351 7.88 8.88 18.31
C SER A 351 6.69 9.80 18.01
N TYR A 352 5.49 9.25 17.76
CA TYR A 352 4.27 10.03 17.60
C TYR A 352 3.94 10.87 18.85
N ILE A 353 3.98 10.27 20.04
CA ILE A 353 3.71 10.97 21.30
C ILE A 353 4.80 12.02 21.58
N ALA A 354 6.07 11.65 21.37
CA ALA A 354 7.21 12.54 21.56
C ALA A 354 7.13 13.78 20.64
N ALA A 355 6.68 13.60 19.39
CA ALA A 355 6.54 14.70 18.43
C ALA A 355 5.65 15.83 18.99
N PHE A 356 4.54 15.53 19.67
CA PHE A 356 3.69 16.58 20.26
C PHE A 356 4.30 17.26 21.50
N ARG A 357 5.22 16.59 22.20
CA ARG A 357 5.96 17.18 23.32
C ARG A 357 7.08 18.10 22.85
N ILE A 358 7.82 17.67 21.83
CA ILE A 358 8.99 18.36 21.30
C ILE A 358 8.58 19.51 20.36
N LEU A 359 7.48 19.34 19.62
CA LEU A 359 7.00 20.30 18.62
C LEU A 359 5.62 20.88 19.02
N PRO A 360 5.54 21.74 20.05
CA PRO A 360 4.27 22.25 20.59
C PRO A 360 3.44 23.05 19.57
N GLY A 361 4.05 23.58 18.50
CA GLY A 361 3.33 24.18 17.37
C GLY A 361 2.39 23.22 16.64
N LEU A 362 2.56 21.89 16.77
CA LEU A 362 1.67 20.89 16.16
C LEU A 362 0.28 20.81 16.84
N THR A 363 0.17 21.18 18.13
CA THR A 363 -1.10 21.13 18.90
C THR A 363 -1.97 22.38 18.69
N ARG A 364 -1.37 23.56 18.48
CA ARG A 364 -2.07 24.86 18.47
C ARG A 364 -3.17 25.05 17.41
N ILE A 365 -3.19 24.24 16.34
CA ILE A 365 -4.21 24.36 15.28
C ILE A 365 -5.37 23.36 15.48
N SER A 366 -5.19 22.35 16.34
CA SER A 366 -6.30 21.45 16.72
C SER A 366 -7.42 22.17 17.49
N GLY A 367 -7.12 23.35 18.08
CA GLY A 367 -8.09 24.15 18.85
C GLY A 367 -9.02 25.03 18.01
N LYS A 368 -8.67 25.35 16.75
CA LYS A 368 -9.50 26.16 15.85
C LYS A 368 -10.57 25.37 15.08
N LEU A 369 -10.75 24.09 15.42
CA LEU A 369 -11.87 23.25 14.92
C LEU A 369 -13.04 23.20 15.92
N LYS A 370 -13.04 24.08 16.92
CA LYS A 370 -14.08 24.19 17.94
C LYS A 370 -14.88 25.51 17.87
N GLU A 371 -14.69 26.31 16.82
CA GLU A 371 -15.51 27.49 16.54
C GLU A 371 -16.21 27.33 15.18
#